data_AF-A0A538EZ14-F1
#
_entry.id   AF-A0A538EZ14-F1
#
_cell.length_a   1.000
_cell.length_b   1.000
_cell.length_c   1.000
_cell.angle_alpha   90.00
_cell.angle_beta   90.00
_cell.angle_gamma   90.00
#
_symmetry.space_group_name_H-M   'P 1'
#
loop_
_entity.id
_entity.type
_entity.pdbx_description
1 polymer ?
#
loop_
_entity_poly.entity_id
_entity_poly.type
_entity_poly.pdbx_seq_one_letter_code
_entity_poly.pdbx_strand_id
1 'polypeptide(L)'
;MSLRAALLSGLVTAGLVLLTVWIFELPLERAAVLAPVLVVIAGVVGGLVVLWTKVGWESLQRREHPWRVVALAVGVFAVLVALSLLGLKLPRE
;
A
#
# COMPACT_ATOMS: atom_id res chain seq x y z
N MET A 1 23.22 -9.79 -3.62
CA MET A 1 21.96 -9.18 -3.12
C MET A 1 22.08 -9.02 -1.62
N SER A 2 21.82 -7.83 -1.06
CA SER A 2 22.04 -7.61 0.38
C SER A 2 20.90 -8.25 1.19
N LEU A 3 21.24 -8.98 2.26
CA LEU A 3 20.28 -9.64 3.16
C LEU A 3 19.18 -8.69 3.65
N ARG A 4 19.53 -7.41 3.85
CA ARG A 4 18.60 -6.34 4.24
C ARG A 4 17.51 -6.10 3.18
N ALA A 5 17.86 -6.14 1.90
CA ALA A 5 16.88 -5.98 0.83
C ALA A 5 15.92 -7.17 0.78
N ALA A 6 16.40 -8.40 0.99
CA ALA A 6 15.54 -9.58 1.03
C ALA A 6 14.55 -9.54 2.21
N LEU A 7 15.00 -9.11 3.39
CA LEU A 7 14.14 -8.97 4.56
C LEU A 7 13.08 -7.88 4.39
N LEU A 8 13.46 -6.73 3.83
CA LEU A 8 12.51 -5.64 3.53
C LEU A 8 11.47 -6.08 2.50
N SER A 9 11.89 -6.75 1.43
CA SER A 9 10.95 -7.29 0.44
C SER A 9 9.99 -8.30 1.05
N GLY A 10 10.48 -9.21 1.90
CA GLY A 10 9.66 -10.21 2.59
C GLY A 10 8.66 -9.59 3.57
N LEU A 11 9.06 -8.54 4.28
CA LEU A 11 8.17 -7.81 5.20
C LEU A 11 7.05 -7.09 4.45
N VAL A 12 7.38 -6.45 3.32
CA VAL A 12 6.41 -5.75 2.48
C VAL A 12 5.41 -6.72 1.86
N THR A 13 5.86 -7.87 1.33
CA THR A 13 4.94 -8.89 0.80
C THR A 13 4.07 -9.50 1.89
N ALA A 14 4.63 -9.81 3.06
CA ALA A 14 3.84 -10.31 4.19
C ALA A 14 2.76 -9.30 4.64
N GLY A 15 3.11 -8.01 4.71
CA GLY A 15 2.16 -6.95 5.04
C GLY A 15 1.04 -6.82 4.02
N LEU A 16 1.35 -6.86 2.71
CA LEU A 16 0.34 -6.80 1.64
C LEU A 16 -0.61 -8.01 1.64
N VAL A 17 -0.09 -9.21 1.92
CA VAL A 17 -0.90 -10.43 2.05
C VAL A 17 -1.85 -10.32 3.24
N LEU A 18 -1.36 -9.89 4.40
CA LEU A 18 -2.18 -9.72 5.60
C LEU A 18 -3.29 -8.69 5.40
N LEU A 19 -2.98 -7.59 4.73
CA LEU A 19 -3.91 -6.50 4.41
C LEU A 19 -5.01 -6.96 3.44
N THR A 20 -4.65 -7.82 2.48
CA THR A 20 -5.62 -8.43 1.55
C THR A 20 -6.58 -9.38 2.27
N VAL A 21 -6.05 -10.24 3.15
CA VAL A 21 -6.87 -11.17 3.94
C VAL A 21 -7.84 -10.41 4.85
N TRP A 22 -7.39 -9.31 5.44
CA TRP A 22 -8.22 -8.47 6.32
C TRP A 22 -9.30 -7.68 5.58
N ILE A 23 -9.03 -7.19 4.37
CA ILE A 23 -10.03 -6.44 3.58
C ILE A 23 -11.18 -7.32 3.10
N PHE A 24 -10.91 -8.58 2.79
CA PHE A 24 -11.86 -9.48 2.12
C PHE A 24 -12.63 -10.37 3.10
N GLU A 25 -12.91 -9.94 4.34
CA GLU A 25 -13.77 -10.61 5.35
C GLU A 25 -15.18 -10.98 4.80
N LEU A 26 -15.27 -11.93 3.87
CA LEU A 26 -16.47 -12.21 3.09
C LEU A 26 -17.04 -13.60 3.45
N PRO A 27 -18.37 -13.70 3.70
CA PRO A 27 -19.04 -14.99 3.75
C PRO A 27 -18.95 -15.69 2.39
N LEU A 28 -18.47 -16.93 2.38
CA LEU A 28 -18.08 -17.68 1.18
C LEU A 28 -19.17 -17.71 0.07
N GLU A 29 -20.45 -17.70 0.45
CA GLU A 29 -21.58 -17.77 -0.48
C GLU A 29 -21.69 -16.52 -1.37
N ARG A 30 -21.54 -15.31 -0.81
CA ARG A 30 -21.56 -14.07 -1.61
C ARG A 30 -20.25 -13.84 -2.33
N ALA A 31 -19.13 -14.25 -1.72
CA ALA A 31 -17.82 -14.17 -2.34
C ALA A 31 -17.75 -14.99 -3.63
N ALA A 32 -18.36 -16.18 -3.68
CA ALA A 32 -18.39 -17.01 -4.88
C ALA A 32 -19.20 -16.40 -6.03
N VAL A 33 -20.36 -15.79 -5.73
CA VAL A 33 -21.19 -15.12 -6.74
C VAL A 33 -20.52 -13.84 -7.26
N LEU A 34 -19.87 -13.07 -6.36
CA LEU A 34 -19.16 -11.84 -6.71
C LEU A 34 -17.71 -12.08 -7.15
N ALA A 35 -17.22 -13.32 -7.09
CA ALA A 35 -15.82 -13.66 -7.36
C ALA A 35 -15.29 -13.08 -8.69
N PRO A 36 -16.02 -13.13 -9.82
CA PRO A 36 -15.51 -12.56 -11.07
C PRO A 36 -15.26 -11.06 -10.95
N VAL A 37 -16.18 -10.34 -10.31
CA VAL A 37 -16.09 -8.88 -10.12
C VAL A 37 -14.97 -8.54 -9.14
N LEU A 38 -14.87 -9.28 -8.04
CA LEU A 38 -13.79 -9.10 -7.05
C LEU A 38 -12.41 -9.35 -7.67
N VAL A 39 -12.26 -10.40 -8.47
CA VAL A 39 -11.00 -10.71 -9.17
C VAL A 39 -10.66 -9.61 -10.18
N VAL A 40 -11.65 -9.10 -10.93
CA VAL A 40 -11.41 -7.99 -11.88
C VAL A 40 -11.01 -6.72 -11.14
N ILE A 41 -11.73 -6.33 -10.10
CA ILE A 41 -11.42 -5.12 -9.31
C ILE A 41 -10.05 -5.28 -8.65
N ALA A 42 -9.77 -6.42 -8.00
CA ALA A 42 -8.48 -6.69 -7.37
C ALA A 42 -7.34 -6.69 -8.40
N GLY A 43 -7.57 -7.25 -9.59
CA GLY A 43 -6.60 -7.24 -10.69
C GLY A 43 -6.32 -5.83 -11.21
N VAL A 44 -7.37 -5.01 -11.38
CA VAL A 44 -7.24 -3.60 -11.80
C VAL A 44 -6.51 -2.78 -10.73
N VAL A 45 -6.90 -2.91 -9.46
CA VAL A 45 -6.26 -2.22 -8.35
C VAL A 45 -4.81 -2.67 -8.22
N GLY A 46 -4.54 -3.97 -8.27
CA GLY A 46 -3.18 -4.52 -8.23
C GLY A 46 -2.32 -4.02 -9.39
N GLY A 47 -2.85 -4.05 -10.61
CA GLY A 47 -2.18 -3.53 -11.80
C GLY A 47 -1.89 -2.03 -11.69
N LEU A 48 -2.85 -1.25 -11.18
CA LEU A 48 -2.68 0.18 -10.93
C LEU A 48 -1.58 0.43 -9.89
N VAL A 49 -1.62 -0.27 -8.76
CA VAL A 49 -0.58 -0.16 -7.72
C VAL A 49 0.79 -0.49 -8.28
N VAL A 50 0.93 -1.57 -9.05
CA VAL A 50 2.20 -1.94 -9.69
C VAL A 50 2.67 -0.87 -10.67
N LEU A 51 1.76 -0.37 -11.52
CA LEU A 51 2.06 0.66 -12.51
C LEU A 51 2.55 1.95 -11.83
N TRP A 52 1.78 2.45 -10.86
CA TRP A 52 2.12 3.67 -10.13
C TRP A 52 3.39 3.51 -9.31
N THR A 53 3.61 2.33 -8.71
CA THR A 53 4.86 2.04 -8.00
C THR A 53 6.04 2.07 -8.96
N LYS A 54 5.92 1.45 -10.14
CA LYS A 54 6.99 1.45 -11.15
C LYS A 54 7.28 2.86 -11.66
N VAL A 55 6.25 3.61 -12.03
CA VAL A 55 6.38 5.01 -12.51
C VAL A 55 6.97 5.89 -11.42
N GLY A 56 6.47 5.77 -10.18
CA GLY A 56 7.00 6.49 -9.03
C GLY A 56 8.46 6.13 -8.78
N TRP A 57 8.84 4.87 -8.89
CA TRP A 57 10.21 4.39 -8.74
C TRP A 57 11.14 4.95 -9.81
N GLU A 58 10.75 4.91 -11.07
CA GLU A 58 11.53 5.50 -12.17
C GLU A 58 11.67 7.02 -12.01
N SER A 59 10.63 7.70 -11.54
CA SER A 59 10.66 9.14 -11.22
C SER A 59 11.59 9.46 -10.06
N LEU A 60 11.58 8.63 -9.01
CA LEU A 60 12.46 8.74 -7.85
C LEU A 60 13.93 8.50 -8.24
N GLN A 61 14.19 7.52 -9.11
CA GLN A 61 15.55 7.15 -9.52
C GLN A 61 16.24 8.26 -10.34
N ARG A 62 15.48 9.16 -10.98
CA ARG A 62 16.03 10.35 -11.67
C ARG A 62 16.42 11.50 -10.73
N ARG A 63 16.15 11.42 -9.42
CA ARG A 63 16.53 12.43 -8.43
C ARG A 63 17.90 12.11 -7.83
N GLU A 64 18.66 13.14 -7.47
CA GLU A 64 20.00 13.00 -6.88
C GLU A 64 19.99 12.28 -5.50
N HIS A 65 18.88 12.37 -4.76
CA HIS A 65 18.74 11.77 -3.43
C HIS A 65 17.37 11.05 -3.24
N PRO A 66 17.15 9.89 -3.88
CA PRO A 66 15.86 9.19 -3.86
C PRO A 66 15.41 8.80 -2.44
N TRP A 67 16.34 8.37 -1.59
CA TRP A 67 16.05 7.97 -0.21
C TRP A 67 15.49 9.09 0.66
N ARG A 68 15.89 10.36 0.43
CA ARG A 68 15.36 11.50 1.19
C ARG A 68 13.89 11.76 0.87
N VAL A 69 13.52 11.62 -0.40
CA VAL A 69 12.13 11.81 -0.85
C VAL A 69 11.23 10.71 -0.30
N VAL A 70 11.67 9.46 -0.32
CA VAL A 70 10.93 8.34 0.30
C VAL A 70 10.78 8.56 1.80
N ALA A 71 11.87 8.93 2.49
CA ALA A 71 11.82 9.19 3.93
C ALA A 71 10.86 10.33 4.28
N LEU A 72 10.84 11.41 3.50
CA LEU A 72 9.90 12.51 3.68
C LEU A 72 8.45 12.07 3.47
N ALA A 73 8.18 11.34 2.38
CA ALA A 73 6.84 10.85 2.07
C ALA A 73 6.30 9.91 3.16
N VAL A 74 7.13 8.97 3.62
CA VAL A 74 6.80 8.06 4.73
C VAL A 74 6.62 8.83 6.04
N GLY A 75 7.45 9.82 6.32
CA GLY A 75 7.33 10.67 7.51
C GLY A 75 6.02 11.45 7.53
N VAL A 76 5.65 12.09 6.42
CA VAL A 76 4.37 12.79 6.29
C VAL A 76 3.20 11.81 6.47
N PHE A 77 3.25 10.65 5.82
CA PHE A 77 2.21 9.64 5.95
C PHE A 77 2.07 9.15 7.40
N ALA A 78 3.18 8.87 8.08
CA ALA A 78 3.18 8.46 9.48
C ALA A 78 2.59 9.53 10.39
N VAL A 79 2.89 10.81 10.15
CA VAL A 79 2.26 11.93 10.86
C VAL A 79 0.75 11.94 10.63
N LEU A 80 0.29 11.83 9.38
CA LEU A 80 -1.16 11.79 9.07
C LEU A 80 -1.88 10.63 9.76
N VAL A 81 -1.29 9.43 9.74
CA VAL A 81 -1.82 8.27 10.45
C VAL A 81 -1.85 8.51 11.94
N ALA A 82 -0.77 9.06 12.52
CA ALA A 82 -0.71 9.40 13.94
C ALA A 82 -1.80 10.41 14.32
N LEU A 83 -1.98 11.48 13.55
CA LEU A 83 -3.03 12.48 13.75
C LEU A 83 -4.44 11.86 13.64
N SER A 84 -4.63 10.91 12.72
CA SER A 84 -5.90 10.19 12.54
C SER A 84 -6.20 9.27 13.73
N LEU A 85 -5.20 8.55 14.23
CA LEU A 85 -5.31 7.68 15.41
C LEU A 85 -5.46 8.48 16.71
N LEU A 86 -4.80 9.63 16.80
CA LEU A 86 -4.97 10.60 17.89
C LEU A 86 -6.37 11.22 17.90
N GLY A 87 -7.21 10.94 16.90
CA GLY A 87 -8.60 11.35 16.90
C GLY A 87 -8.74 12.86 16.97
N LEU A 88 -7.80 13.61 16.39
CA LEU A 88 -7.96 15.04 16.18
C LEU A 88 -9.17 15.20 15.26
N LYS A 89 -10.34 15.42 15.89
CA LYS A 89 -11.52 15.93 15.21
C LYS A 89 -11.06 17.20 14.52
N LEU A 90 -10.78 17.10 13.21
CA LEU A 90 -10.74 18.29 12.37
C LEU A 90 -12.04 19.02 12.68
N PRO A 91 -11.99 20.27 13.19
CA PRO A 91 -13.18 21.08 13.36
C PRO A 91 -13.91 21.04 12.02
N ARG A 92 -15.05 20.36 12.01
CA ARG A 92 -15.93 20.36 10.85
C ARG A 92 -16.64 21.70 10.92
N GLU A 93 -16.25 22.58 10.01
CA GLU A 93 -17.09 23.72 9.63
C GLU A 93 -18.32 23.20 8.88
#